data_AF-D5CT95-F1
#
_entry.id   AF-D5CT95-F1
#
_cell.length_a   1.000
_cell.length_b   1.000
_cell.length_c   1.000
_cell.angle_alpha   90.00
_cell.angle_beta   90.00
_cell.angle_gamma   90.00
#
_symmetry.space_group_name_H-M   'P 1'
#
loop_
_entity.id
_entity.type
_entity.pdbx_description
1 polymer ?
#
loop_
_entity_poly.entity_id
_entity_poly.type
_entity_poly.pdbx_seq_one_letter_code
_entity_poly.pdbx_strand_id
1 'polypeptide(L)'
;MNETQPTAEELSQHSLRTFKGIEVGLGQADPIATIAAKLEEQYPGHLILVQAGKFLHGYDRSAYALAILKKYQLKLVGTAAEPHIRVGFPVGNFKRRLWTVVEEFGIPYAVALGTLAIGRTIYVSSQPTGNSQVLESVLPNVIADVIDDLKQRGEVNKAAAQQLLTNPDNTSFQLKTKAKELDLQLLQDIIKMPRDLRATYGENLRVCIGRILRGAMAYGLEDNKPQLLKSISADVDMLKHYLAQAPRLNGLKLAFEHRAGLAVELGKLVGGLIRLQGVQP
;
A
#
# COMPACT_ATOMS: atom_id res chain seq x y z
N MET A 1 6.15 -13.31 34.53
CA MET A 1 6.80 -12.35 33.61
C MET A 1 5.70 -11.42 33.12
N ASN A 2 5.75 -10.14 33.49
CA ASN A 2 4.72 -9.18 33.08
C ASN A 2 4.90 -8.89 31.58
N GLU A 3 3.89 -9.21 30.78
CA GLU A 3 3.84 -8.79 29.38
C GLU A 3 3.57 -7.29 29.34
N THR A 4 4.63 -6.52 29.10
CA THR A 4 4.56 -5.08 28.94
C THR A 4 3.83 -4.79 27.64
N GLN A 5 2.63 -4.20 27.73
CA GLN A 5 1.94 -3.69 26.53
C GLN A 5 2.78 -2.55 25.91
N PRO A 6 2.95 -2.53 24.58
CA PRO A 6 3.75 -1.52 23.91
C PRO A 6 3.14 -0.13 24.08
N THR A 7 4.01 0.85 24.26
CA THR A 7 3.63 2.26 24.47
C THR A 7 3.09 2.89 23.18
N ALA A 8 2.33 3.99 23.34
CA ALA A 8 1.74 4.72 22.20
C ALA A 8 2.80 5.24 21.21
N GLU A 9 4.01 5.56 21.68
CA GLU A 9 5.12 5.98 20.84
C GLU A 9 5.69 4.83 20.01
N GLU A 10 5.85 3.64 20.61
CA GLU A 10 6.29 2.41 19.92
C GLU A 10 5.27 1.96 18.86
N LEU A 11 3.97 2.03 19.18
CA LEU A 11 2.90 1.78 18.21
C LEU A 11 2.94 2.76 17.03
N SER A 12 3.34 4.01 17.25
CA SER A 12 3.42 5.02 16.19
C SER A 12 4.67 4.86 15.32
N GLN A 13 5.84 4.57 15.92
CA GLN A 13 7.12 4.40 15.22
C GLN A 13 7.14 3.12 14.37
N HIS A 14 6.46 2.07 14.82
CA HIS A 14 6.36 0.79 14.12
C HIS A 14 5.03 0.62 13.37
N SER A 15 4.20 1.67 13.29
CA SER A 15 3.01 1.63 12.45
C SER A 15 3.41 1.51 10.98
N LEU A 16 3.14 0.34 10.40
CA LEU A 16 3.13 0.20 8.95
C LEU A 16 2.09 1.17 8.40
N ARG A 17 2.55 2.26 7.79
CA ARG A 17 1.66 3.14 7.03
C ARG A 17 0.92 2.29 6.00
N THR A 18 -0.40 2.33 6.07
CA THR A 18 -1.32 1.57 5.24
C THR A 18 -0.95 1.68 3.76
N PHE A 19 -0.78 0.53 3.11
CA PHE A 19 -0.69 0.46 1.66
C PHE A 19 -1.95 1.06 1.04
N LYS A 20 -1.77 1.82 -0.05
CA LYS A 20 -2.85 2.45 -0.80
C LYS A 20 -3.80 1.35 -1.30
N GLY A 21 -5.00 1.26 -0.74
CA GLY A 21 -6.05 0.36 -1.21
C GLY A 21 -6.94 -0.22 -0.13
N ILE A 22 -6.45 -0.47 1.09
CA ILE A 22 -7.25 -1.06 2.17
C ILE A 22 -6.78 -0.50 3.52
N GLU A 23 -7.54 0.43 4.10
CA GLU A 23 -7.32 0.84 5.48
C GLU A 23 -8.20 -0.03 6.39
N VAL A 24 -7.59 -1.04 7.01
CA VAL A 24 -8.20 -1.85 8.07
C VAL A 24 -7.86 -1.20 9.40
N GLY A 25 -8.86 -0.62 10.07
CA GLY A 25 -8.75 0.02 11.38
C GLY A 25 -9.67 -0.66 12.39
N LEU A 26 -9.64 -1.99 12.45
CA LEU A 26 -10.34 -2.75 13.49
C LEU A 26 -9.56 -2.66 14.80
N GLY A 27 -10.25 -2.43 15.92
CA GLY A 27 -9.64 -2.44 17.25
C GLY A 27 -10.18 -1.40 18.24
N GLN A 28 -10.97 -0.44 17.76
CA GLN A 28 -11.68 0.49 18.63
C GLN A 28 -13.14 0.57 18.18
N ALA A 29 -14.05 0.63 19.16
CA ALA A 29 -15.44 0.91 18.87
C ALA A 29 -15.55 2.26 18.14
N ASP A 30 -16.32 2.30 17.05
CA ASP A 30 -16.59 3.55 16.34
C ASP A 30 -17.98 4.06 16.78
N PRO A 31 -18.06 4.96 17.78
CA PRO A 31 -19.35 5.43 18.31
C PRO A 31 -20.18 6.17 17.25
N ILE A 32 -19.56 6.61 16.15
CA ILE A 32 -20.24 7.27 15.04
C ILE A 32 -21.05 6.25 14.22
N ALA A 33 -20.62 5.00 14.13
CA ALA A 33 -21.38 3.94 13.47
C ALA A 33 -22.74 3.72 14.17
N THR A 34 -22.77 3.69 15.50
CA THR A 34 -24.02 3.60 16.28
C THR A 34 -24.94 4.81 16.05
N ILE A 35 -24.37 6.00 15.88
CA ILE A 35 -25.16 7.21 15.57
C ILE A 35 -25.74 7.13 14.16
N ALA A 36 -24.95 6.65 13.19
CA ALA A 36 -25.41 6.45 11.83
C ALA A 36 -26.55 5.43 11.77
N ALA A 37 -26.46 4.32 12.50
CA ALA A 37 -27.53 3.31 12.59
C ALA A 37 -28.84 3.90 13.15
N LYS A 38 -28.77 4.69 14.22
CA LYS A 38 -29.95 5.39 14.77
C LYS A 38 -30.57 6.37 13.78
N LEU A 39 -29.76 7.06 13.00
CA LEU A 39 -30.24 7.97 11.96
C LEU A 39 -30.84 7.22 10.78
N GLU A 40 -30.30 6.05 10.44
CA GLU A 40 -30.86 5.18 9.40
C GLU A 40 -32.24 4.64 9.80
N GLU A 41 -32.44 4.26 11.05
CA GLU A 41 -33.75 3.86 11.59
C GLU A 41 -34.78 5.01 11.52
N GLN A 42 -34.34 6.25 11.77
CA GLN A 42 -35.20 7.44 11.72
C GLN A 42 -35.49 7.90 10.28
N TYR A 43 -34.54 7.70 9.37
CA TYR A 43 -34.61 8.15 7.98
C TYR A 43 -34.30 6.97 7.03
N PRO A 44 -35.20 5.98 6.94
CA PRO A 44 -34.98 4.82 6.07
C PRO A 44 -34.84 5.28 4.61
N GLY A 45 -33.97 4.59 3.87
CA GLY A 45 -33.71 4.90 2.45
C GLY A 45 -32.97 6.21 2.19
N HIS A 46 -32.52 6.93 3.23
CA HIS A 46 -31.71 8.13 3.09
C HIS A 46 -30.22 7.83 3.15
N LEU A 47 -29.43 8.58 2.37
CA LEU A 47 -27.98 8.58 2.49
C LEU A 47 -27.60 9.26 3.82
N ILE A 48 -27.09 8.47 4.76
CA ILE A 48 -26.75 8.93 6.11
C ILE A 48 -25.28 9.33 6.17
N LEU A 49 -25.03 10.55 6.65
CA LEU A 49 -23.69 11.07 6.87
C LEU A 49 -23.56 11.74 8.22
N VAL A 50 -22.52 11.37 8.97
CA VAL A 50 -22.28 11.90 10.31
C VAL A 50 -20.91 12.57 10.36
N GLN A 51 -20.87 13.79 10.89
CA GLN A 51 -19.62 14.50 11.09
C GLN A 51 -18.81 13.92 12.25
N ALA A 52 -17.53 13.68 11.98
CA ALA A 52 -16.50 13.44 12.99
C ALA A 52 -15.28 14.31 12.68
N GLY A 53 -15.00 15.28 13.56
CA GLY A 53 -13.94 16.26 13.35
C GLY A 53 -14.13 17.05 12.04
N LYS A 54 -13.12 16.99 11.16
CA LYS A 54 -13.12 17.68 9.86
C LYS A 54 -13.71 16.85 8.71
N PHE A 55 -14.26 15.67 8.99
CA PHE A 55 -14.75 14.73 7.98
C PHE A 55 -16.24 14.38 8.19
N LEU A 56 -16.92 14.12 7.08
CA LEU A 56 -18.23 13.48 7.03
C LEU A 56 -18.04 12.02 6.69
N HIS A 57 -18.73 11.17 7.43
CA HIS A 57 -18.62 9.73 7.31
C HIS A 57 -19.96 9.11 6.98
N GLY A 58 -19.98 8.29 5.93
CA GLY A 58 -21.05 7.33 5.67
C GLY A 58 -20.63 5.96 6.19
N TYR A 59 -21.60 5.20 6.68
CA TYR A 59 -21.42 3.85 7.21
C TYR A 59 -22.29 2.86 6.44
N ASP A 60 -21.83 1.60 6.39
CA ASP A 60 -22.58 0.43 5.91
C ASP A 60 -23.30 0.69 4.58
N ARG A 61 -24.64 0.73 4.55
CA ARG A 61 -25.39 0.97 3.30
C ARG A 61 -24.97 2.26 2.59
N SER A 62 -24.83 3.33 3.37
CA SER A 62 -24.43 4.64 2.83
C SER A 62 -22.98 4.62 2.33
N ALA A 63 -22.08 3.91 3.03
CA ALA A 63 -20.70 3.73 2.58
C ALA A 63 -20.62 2.90 1.29
N TYR A 64 -21.37 1.80 1.21
CA TYR A 64 -21.41 0.92 0.05
C TYR A 64 -21.97 1.63 -1.18
N ALA A 65 -23.10 2.34 -1.05
CA ALA A 65 -23.68 3.10 -2.15
C ALA A 65 -22.71 4.17 -2.69
N LEU A 66 -22.01 4.88 -1.81
CA LEU A 66 -20.98 5.84 -2.21
C LEU A 66 -19.79 5.17 -2.92
N ALA A 67 -19.39 3.97 -2.49
CA ALA A 67 -18.35 3.21 -3.16
C ALA A 67 -18.75 2.78 -4.57
N ILE A 68 -19.99 2.34 -4.79
CA ILE A 68 -20.48 1.94 -6.11
C ILE A 68 -20.70 3.16 -7.03
N LEU A 69 -21.37 4.21 -6.54
CA LEU A 69 -21.78 5.34 -7.37
C LEU A 69 -20.63 6.27 -7.74
N LYS A 70 -19.63 6.43 -6.86
CA LYS A 70 -18.52 7.39 -7.06
C LYS A 70 -17.12 6.80 -6.82
N LYS A 71 -17.00 5.47 -6.68
CA LYS A 71 -15.71 4.78 -6.48
C LYS A 71 -14.97 5.28 -5.25
N TYR A 72 -15.69 5.69 -4.20
CA TYR A 72 -15.07 6.03 -2.93
C TYR A 72 -14.43 4.80 -2.29
N GLN A 73 -13.26 5.01 -1.68
CA GLN A 73 -12.52 3.94 -1.03
C GLN A 73 -13.19 3.56 0.30
N LEU A 74 -13.59 2.29 0.43
CA LEU A 74 -14.11 1.71 1.67
C LEU A 74 -12.97 1.51 2.68
N LYS A 75 -13.29 1.76 3.95
CA LYS A 75 -12.42 1.47 5.09
C LYS A 75 -13.16 0.57 6.07
N LEU A 76 -12.49 -0.43 6.61
CA LEU A 76 -13.06 -1.33 7.61
C LEU A 76 -12.76 -0.77 9.00
N VAL A 77 -13.78 -0.51 9.80
CA VAL A 77 -13.69 0.14 11.12
C VAL A 77 -14.57 -0.60 12.15
N GLY A 78 -14.40 -0.25 13.43
CA GLY A 78 -15.16 -0.86 14.52
C GLY A 78 -14.39 -1.96 15.24
N THR A 79 -15.14 -2.86 15.89
CA THR A 79 -14.56 -3.98 16.63
C THR A 79 -14.63 -5.26 15.79
N ALA A 80 -13.92 -6.31 16.23
CA ALA A 80 -14.01 -7.61 15.55
C ALA A 80 -15.43 -8.22 15.61
N ALA A 81 -16.15 -7.96 16.72
CA ALA A 81 -17.52 -8.41 16.93
C ALA A 81 -18.55 -7.56 16.19
N GLU A 82 -18.30 -6.25 16.07
CA GLU A 82 -19.16 -5.29 15.38
C GLU A 82 -18.34 -4.52 14.33
N PRO A 83 -18.05 -5.13 13.17
CA PRO A 83 -17.35 -4.50 12.08
C PRO A 83 -18.31 -3.63 11.25
N HIS A 84 -17.80 -2.49 10.77
CA HIS A 84 -18.54 -1.59 9.88
C HIS A 84 -17.66 -1.18 8.71
N ILE A 85 -18.28 -0.92 7.56
CA ILE A 85 -17.60 -0.24 6.46
C ILE A 85 -17.87 1.26 6.54
N ARG A 86 -16.84 2.05 6.25
CA ARG A 86 -16.90 3.51 6.32
C ARG A 86 -16.29 4.16 5.10
N VAL A 87 -16.93 5.21 4.61
CA VAL A 87 -16.36 6.17 3.65
C VAL A 87 -16.27 7.52 4.35
N GLY A 88 -15.17 8.24 4.16
CA GLY A 88 -14.97 9.57 4.74
C GLY A 88 -14.50 10.59 3.71
N PHE A 89 -15.05 11.81 3.78
CA PHE A 89 -14.58 12.95 2.98
C PHE A 89 -14.59 14.24 3.80
N PRO A 90 -13.77 15.26 3.45
CA PRO A 90 -13.73 16.51 4.18
C PRO A 90 -15.09 17.21 4.24
N VAL A 91 -15.45 17.74 5.43
CA VAL A 91 -16.69 18.52 5.66
C VAL A 91 -16.71 19.81 4.83
N GLY A 92 -15.53 20.36 4.52
CA GLY A 92 -15.39 21.59 3.74
C GLY A 92 -16.03 21.45 2.34
N ASN A 93 -17.02 22.30 2.06
CA ASN A 93 -17.85 22.26 0.86
C ASN A 93 -18.60 20.93 0.65
N PHE A 94 -19.05 20.26 1.74
CA PHE A 94 -19.82 19.02 1.63
C PHE A 94 -21.02 19.17 0.71
N LYS A 95 -21.72 20.32 0.75
CA LYS A 95 -22.83 20.62 -0.16
C LYS A 95 -22.43 20.39 -1.61
N ARG A 96 -21.29 20.92 -2.09
CA ARG A 96 -20.82 20.76 -3.48
C ARG A 96 -20.44 19.32 -3.84
N ARG A 97 -19.86 18.57 -2.89
CA ARG A 97 -19.41 17.17 -3.13
C ARG A 97 -20.56 16.17 -3.06
N LEU A 98 -21.51 16.43 -2.16
CA LEU A 98 -22.70 15.63 -1.99
C LEU A 98 -23.75 15.94 -3.06
N TRP A 99 -23.89 17.21 -3.44
CA TRP A 99 -24.85 17.67 -4.47
C TRP A 99 -24.71 16.87 -5.75
N THR A 100 -23.49 16.65 -6.23
CA THR A 100 -23.30 15.89 -7.49
C THR A 100 -23.73 14.43 -7.40
N VAL A 101 -23.86 13.85 -6.21
CA VAL A 101 -24.37 12.46 -6.05
C VAL A 101 -25.88 12.49 -5.82
N VAL A 102 -26.31 13.37 -4.93
CA VAL A 102 -27.70 13.50 -4.51
C VAL A 102 -28.58 14.04 -5.64
N GLU A 103 -28.14 15.06 -6.37
CA GLU A 103 -28.90 15.61 -7.52
C GLU A 103 -28.87 14.67 -8.72
N GLU A 104 -27.72 14.03 -9.01
CA GLU A 104 -27.56 13.14 -10.17
C GLU A 104 -28.42 11.88 -10.05
N PHE A 105 -28.49 11.30 -8.83
CA PHE A 105 -29.23 10.06 -8.59
C PHE A 105 -30.57 10.28 -7.87
N GLY A 106 -30.89 11.51 -7.49
CA GLY A 106 -32.11 11.87 -6.77
C GLY A 106 -32.25 11.18 -5.41
N ILE A 107 -31.15 10.87 -4.73
CA ILE A 107 -31.16 10.08 -3.48
C ILE A 107 -31.43 11.00 -2.29
N PRO A 108 -32.46 10.74 -1.46
CA PRO A 108 -32.70 11.53 -0.26
C PRO A 108 -31.53 11.37 0.74
N TYR A 109 -31.26 12.37 1.56
CA TYR A 109 -30.10 12.35 2.46
C TYR A 109 -30.43 12.93 3.84
N ALA A 110 -29.71 12.44 4.85
CA ALA A 110 -29.69 13.01 6.19
C ALA A 110 -28.22 13.20 6.64
N VAL A 111 -27.85 14.45 6.91
CA VAL A 111 -26.49 14.84 7.31
C VAL A 111 -26.53 15.40 8.74
N ALA A 112 -25.84 14.74 9.66
CA ALA A 112 -25.67 15.22 11.03
C ALA A 112 -24.34 15.97 11.16
N LEU A 113 -24.40 17.29 11.36
CA LEU A 113 -23.26 18.18 11.55
C LEU A 113 -23.07 18.54 13.03
N GLY A 114 -21.83 18.74 13.46
CA GLY A 114 -21.47 19.07 14.84
C GLY A 114 -20.77 17.93 15.58
N THR A 115 -20.60 18.11 16.89
CA THR A 115 -19.91 17.15 17.77
C THR A 115 -20.85 16.67 18.86
N LEU A 116 -20.48 15.57 19.53
CA LEU A 116 -21.25 15.04 20.64
C LEU A 116 -21.31 16.02 21.83
N ALA A 117 -20.27 16.85 22.01
CA ALA A 117 -20.16 17.84 23.08
C ALA A 117 -21.00 19.11 22.86
N ILE A 118 -21.17 19.54 21.60
CA ILE A 118 -21.87 20.78 21.24
C ILE A 118 -23.33 20.49 20.81
N GLY A 119 -23.66 19.22 20.57
CA GLY A 119 -24.89 18.79 19.93
C GLY A 119 -24.72 18.69 18.41
N ARG A 120 -25.51 17.80 17.79
CA ARG A 120 -25.54 17.64 16.33
C ARG A 120 -26.80 18.24 15.74
N THR A 121 -26.65 19.09 14.74
CA THR A 121 -27.75 19.59 13.92
C THR A 121 -27.95 18.62 12.75
N ILE A 122 -29.17 18.12 12.60
CA ILE A 122 -29.54 17.18 11.54
C ILE A 122 -30.16 17.97 10.39
N TYR A 123 -29.60 17.82 9.20
CA TYR A 123 -30.12 18.37 7.96
C TYR A 123 -30.66 17.24 7.11
N VAL A 124 -31.96 17.26 6.84
CA VAL A 124 -32.65 16.26 6.02
C VAL A 124 -33.05 16.90 4.70
N SER A 125 -32.90 16.17 3.60
CA SER A 125 -33.38 16.62 2.29
C SER A 125 -34.90 16.81 2.28
N SER A 126 -35.38 17.87 1.63
CA SER A 126 -36.81 18.14 1.45
C SER A 126 -37.52 17.23 0.44
N GLN A 127 -36.81 16.28 -0.18
CA GLN A 127 -37.35 15.33 -1.15
C GLN A 127 -37.53 13.95 -0.49
N PRO A 128 -38.65 13.67 0.18
CA PRO A 128 -38.89 12.37 0.83
C PRO A 128 -39.13 11.21 -0.16
N THR A 129 -39.38 11.51 -1.46
CA THR A 129 -39.78 10.55 -2.50
C THR A 129 -38.73 10.38 -3.61
N GLY A 130 -37.47 10.73 -3.33
CA GLY A 130 -36.36 10.43 -4.24
C GLY A 130 -36.15 8.92 -4.43
N ASN A 131 -35.05 8.56 -5.09
CA ASN A 131 -34.70 7.18 -5.43
C ASN A 131 -34.22 6.37 -4.19
N SER A 132 -35.01 6.35 -3.11
CA SER A 132 -34.71 5.66 -1.83
C SER A 132 -34.43 4.16 -2.03
N GLN A 133 -35.03 3.59 -3.08
CA GLN A 133 -34.82 2.22 -3.54
C GLN A 133 -33.34 1.88 -3.73
N VAL A 134 -32.50 2.84 -4.11
CA VAL A 134 -31.05 2.60 -4.30
C VAL A 134 -30.41 2.13 -3.00
N LEU A 135 -30.75 2.73 -1.86
CA LEU A 135 -30.21 2.31 -0.57
C LEU A 135 -30.93 1.11 0.02
N GLU A 136 -32.25 1.00 -0.19
CA GLU A 136 -33.02 -0.18 0.22
C GLU A 136 -32.55 -1.45 -0.50
N SER A 137 -32.06 -1.33 -1.75
CA SER A 137 -31.51 -2.45 -2.51
C SER A 137 -30.17 -2.97 -1.96
N VAL A 138 -29.50 -2.21 -1.09
CA VAL A 138 -28.27 -2.65 -0.40
C VAL A 138 -28.68 -3.54 0.77
N LEU A 139 -28.81 -4.83 0.48
CA LEU A 139 -29.20 -5.82 1.47
C LEU A 139 -28.09 -6.03 2.53
N PRO A 140 -28.45 -6.34 3.80
CA PRO A 140 -27.46 -6.53 4.87
C PRO A 140 -26.42 -7.63 4.59
N ASN A 141 -26.80 -8.69 3.87
CA ASN A 141 -25.87 -9.75 3.47
C ASN A 141 -24.77 -9.24 2.53
N VAL A 142 -25.07 -8.32 1.62
CA VAL A 142 -24.05 -7.71 0.74
C VAL A 142 -23.01 -6.95 1.56
N ILE A 143 -23.44 -6.26 2.62
CA ILE A 143 -22.54 -5.55 3.52
C ILE A 143 -21.66 -6.54 4.30
N ALA A 144 -22.26 -7.63 4.79
CA ALA A 144 -21.53 -8.70 5.47
C ALA A 144 -20.47 -9.33 4.54
N ASP A 145 -20.82 -9.64 3.30
CA ASP A 145 -19.89 -10.20 2.30
C ASP A 145 -18.72 -9.24 2.04
N VAL A 146 -18.99 -7.93 1.88
CA VAL A 146 -17.96 -6.91 1.68
C VAL A 146 -17.05 -6.77 2.91
N ILE A 147 -17.62 -6.85 4.12
CA ILE A 147 -16.86 -6.85 5.37
C ILE A 147 -15.94 -8.05 5.41
N ASP A 148 -16.44 -9.24 5.09
CA ASP A 148 -15.66 -10.48 5.11
C ASP A 148 -14.54 -10.45 4.05
N ASP A 149 -14.82 -9.94 2.85
CA ASP A 149 -13.82 -9.67 1.81
C ASP A 149 -12.71 -8.73 2.31
N LEU A 150 -13.08 -7.63 2.96
CA LEU A 150 -12.13 -6.66 3.51
C LEU A 150 -11.32 -7.24 4.67
N LYS A 151 -11.93 -8.08 5.52
CA LYS A 151 -11.24 -8.83 6.57
C LYS A 151 -10.23 -9.80 5.98
N GLN A 152 -10.63 -10.62 5.01
CA GLN A 152 -9.74 -11.58 4.34
C GLN A 152 -8.57 -10.87 3.66
N ARG A 153 -8.82 -9.77 2.93
CA ARG A 153 -7.74 -8.97 2.34
C ARG A 153 -6.84 -8.33 3.39
N GLY A 154 -7.42 -7.89 4.52
CA GLY A 154 -6.69 -7.40 5.68
C GLY A 154 -5.75 -8.45 6.27
N GLU A 155 -6.24 -9.67 6.47
CA GLU A 155 -5.47 -10.81 6.97
C GLU A 155 -4.39 -11.24 5.97
N VAL A 156 -4.67 -11.26 4.67
CA VAL A 156 -3.65 -11.53 3.63
C VAL A 156 -2.56 -10.46 3.65
N ASN A 157 -2.93 -9.18 3.76
CA ASN A 157 -1.96 -8.08 3.84
C ASN A 157 -1.17 -8.10 5.15
N LYS A 158 -1.80 -8.46 6.27
CA LYS A 158 -1.14 -8.61 7.57
C LYS A 158 -0.21 -9.81 7.56
N ALA A 159 -0.62 -10.95 7.01
CA ALA A 159 0.22 -12.12 6.81
C ALA A 159 1.39 -11.82 5.87
N ALA A 160 1.17 -11.09 4.78
CA ALA A 160 2.23 -10.65 3.87
C ALA A 160 3.19 -9.67 4.55
N ALA A 161 2.68 -8.67 5.28
CA ALA A 161 3.48 -7.72 6.02
C ALA A 161 4.24 -8.37 7.18
N GLN A 162 3.61 -9.31 7.90
CA GLN A 162 4.23 -10.09 8.96
C GLN A 162 5.30 -11.01 8.36
N GLN A 163 5.05 -11.70 7.25
CA GLN A 163 6.07 -12.45 6.50
C GLN A 163 7.21 -11.57 5.99
N LEU A 164 6.94 -10.32 5.60
CA LEU A 164 7.97 -9.36 5.18
C LEU A 164 8.81 -8.85 6.37
N LEU A 165 8.21 -8.74 7.56
CA LEU A 165 8.87 -8.25 8.77
C LEU A 165 9.58 -9.36 9.56
N THR A 166 9.03 -10.58 9.59
CA THR A 166 9.63 -11.74 10.27
C THR A 166 10.68 -12.44 9.43
N ASN A 167 10.65 -12.28 8.10
CA ASN A 167 11.71 -12.73 7.20
C ASN A 167 12.29 -11.54 6.41
N PRO A 168 13.19 -10.73 7.00
CA PRO A 168 13.99 -9.75 6.26
C PRO A 168 14.84 -10.40 5.15
N ASP A 169 14.93 -11.73 5.13
CA ASP A 169 15.49 -12.55 4.05
C ASP A 169 14.58 -12.70 2.83
N ASN A 170 13.42 -12.04 2.81
CA ASN A 170 12.59 -11.96 1.61
C ASN A 170 13.36 -11.20 0.51
N THR A 171 13.88 -12.00 -0.42
CA THR A 171 14.57 -11.70 -1.68
C THR A 171 14.37 -10.32 -2.30
N SER A 172 13.20 -9.69 -2.26
CA SER A 172 13.03 -8.33 -2.83
C SER A 172 13.79 -7.23 -2.04
N PHE A 173 13.84 -7.34 -0.72
CA PHE A 173 14.58 -6.42 0.14
C PHE A 173 16.08 -6.69 0.04
N GLN A 174 16.48 -7.97 0.08
CA GLN A 174 17.86 -8.37 -0.13
C GLN A 174 18.38 -8.02 -1.55
N LEU A 175 17.56 -8.15 -2.61
CA LEU A 175 17.95 -7.77 -3.98
C LEU A 175 18.34 -6.29 -4.04
N LYS A 176 17.50 -5.42 -3.47
CA LYS A 176 17.75 -3.97 -3.41
C LYS A 176 18.97 -3.64 -2.56
N THR A 177 19.12 -4.28 -1.40
CA THR A 177 20.23 -4.04 -0.48
C THR A 177 21.56 -4.50 -1.09
N LYS A 178 21.62 -5.72 -1.65
CA LYS A 178 22.82 -6.27 -2.29
C LYS A 178 23.20 -5.53 -3.57
N ALA A 179 22.22 -5.09 -4.37
CA ALA A 179 22.49 -4.25 -5.53
C ALA A 179 23.07 -2.87 -5.13
N LYS A 180 22.53 -2.24 -4.08
CA LYS A 180 23.07 -0.97 -3.54
C LYS A 180 24.46 -1.12 -2.94
N GLU A 181 24.68 -2.18 -2.18
CA GLU A 181 25.98 -2.48 -1.57
C GLU A 181 27.04 -2.63 -2.66
N LEU A 182 26.74 -3.41 -3.70
CA LEU A 182 27.64 -3.59 -4.84
C LEU A 182 27.88 -2.27 -5.61
N ASP A 183 26.84 -1.47 -5.85
CA ASP A 183 26.96 -0.14 -6.48
C ASP A 183 27.89 0.80 -5.71
N LEU A 184 27.69 0.93 -4.40
CA LEU A 184 28.52 1.77 -3.54
C LEU A 184 29.99 1.37 -3.61
N GLN A 185 30.23 0.06 -3.52
CA GLN A 185 31.56 -0.51 -3.52
C GLN A 185 32.27 -0.33 -4.88
N LEU A 186 31.56 -0.53 -5.99
CA LEU A 186 32.10 -0.30 -7.33
C LEU A 186 32.35 1.18 -7.62
N LEU A 187 31.46 2.07 -7.16
CA LEU A 187 31.62 3.51 -7.33
C LEU A 187 32.90 4.01 -6.65
N GLN A 188 33.17 3.54 -5.42
CA GLN A 188 34.40 3.87 -4.69
C GLN A 188 35.65 3.46 -5.47
N ASP A 189 35.62 2.32 -6.15
CA ASP A 189 36.75 1.84 -6.93
C ASP A 189 36.89 2.63 -8.24
N ILE A 190 35.79 2.91 -8.94
CA ILE A 190 35.75 3.69 -10.19
C ILE A 190 36.33 5.10 -9.98
N ILE A 191 35.98 5.75 -8.86
CA ILE A 191 36.50 7.09 -8.52
C ILE A 191 38.03 7.08 -8.31
N LYS A 192 38.61 5.94 -7.91
CA LYS A 192 40.06 5.80 -7.73
C LYS A 192 40.80 5.41 -9.02
N MET A 193 40.09 5.05 -10.09
CA MET A 193 40.71 4.66 -11.35
C MET A 193 41.37 5.85 -12.08
N PRO A 194 42.46 5.64 -12.84
CA PRO A 194 43.01 6.63 -13.77
C PRO A 194 41.96 7.10 -14.79
N ARG A 195 42.08 8.33 -15.28
CA ARG A 195 41.06 8.98 -16.14
C ARG A 195 40.68 8.14 -17.36
N ASP A 196 41.66 7.58 -18.05
CA ASP A 196 41.44 6.83 -19.30
C ASP A 196 40.71 5.51 -19.04
N LEU A 197 41.10 4.81 -17.97
CA LEU A 197 40.44 3.58 -17.53
C LEU A 197 39.05 3.85 -16.95
N ARG A 198 38.87 4.98 -16.25
CA ARG A 198 37.55 5.39 -15.74
C ARG A 198 36.57 5.66 -16.88
N ALA A 199 37.01 6.36 -17.92
CA ALA A 199 36.16 6.73 -19.05
C ALA A 199 35.78 5.52 -19.93
N THR A 200 36.65 4.52 -20.04
CA THR A 200 36.44 3.36 -20.93
C THR A 200 35.92 2.12 -20.21
N TYR A 201 36.50 1.76 -19.07
CA TYR A 201 36.11 0.57 -18.30
C TYR A 201 35.17 0.93 -17.13
N GLY A 202 35.49 1.99 -16.38
CA GLY A 202 34.70 2.42 -15.22
C GLY A 202 33.27 2.82 -15.57
N GLU A 203 33.07 3.55 -16.67
CA GLU A 203 31.72 3.96 -17.11
C GLU A 203 30.88 2.76 -17.54
N ASN A 204 31.48 1.76 -18.21
CA ASN A 204 30.79 0.53 -18.57
C ASN A 204 30.31 -0.25 -17.34
N LEU A 205 31.16 -0.35 -16.30
CA LEU A 205 30.76 -0.92 -15.00
C LEU A 205 29.61 -0.14 -14.38
N ARG A 206 29.69 1.19 -14.37
CA ARG A 206 28.68 2.09 -13.80
C ARG A 206 27.32 1.97 -14.50
N VAL A 207 27.33 1.92 -15.83
CA VAL A 207 26.10 1.73 -16.63
C VAL A 207 25.49 0.36 -16.38
N CYS A 208 26.32 -0.68 -16.23
CA CYS A 208 25.87 -2.04 -15.94
C CYS A 208 25.20 -2.13 -14.56
N ILE A 209 25.87 -1.67 -13.50
CA ILE A 209 25.30 -1.69 -12.15
C ILE A 209 24.10 -0.75 -12.02
N GLY A 210 24.08 0.38 -12.74
CA GLY A 210 22.94 1.28 -12.78
C GLY A 210 21.69 0.63 -13.39
N ARG A 211 21.82 -0.24 -14.40
CA ARG A 211 20.69 -1.02 -14.93
C ARG A 211 20.17 -2.05 -13.93
N ILE A 212 21.09 -2.78 -13.28
CA ILE A 212 20.76 -3.74 -12.21
C ILE A 212 19.99 -3.03 -11.08
N LEU A 213 20.48 -1.87 -10.63
CA LEU A 213 19.87 -1.12 -9.54
C LEU A 213 18.47 -0.61 -9.92
N ARG A 214 18.30 -0.07 -11.14
CA ARG A 214 16.97 0.34 -11.64
C ARG A 214 16.00 -0.84 -11.69
N GLY A 215 16.44 -1.99 -12.20
CA GLY A 215 15.62 -3.19 -12.23
C GLY A 215 15.25 -3.69 -10.84
N ALA A 216 16.22 -3.73 -9.91
CA ALA A 216 15.98 -4.12 -8.52
C ALA A 216 14.97 -3.19 -7.81
N MET A 217 14.99 -1.89 -8.11
CA MET A 217 14.03 -0.93 -7.57
C MET A 217 12.63 -1.10 -8.15
N ALA A 218 12.54 -1.34 -9.45
CA ALA A 218 11.28 -1.52 -10.18
C ALA A 218 10.57 -2.86 -9.84
N TYR A 219 11.30 -3.88 -9.39
CA TYR A 219 10.80 -5.24 -9.15
C TYR A 219 9.49 -5.34 -8.35
N GLY A 220 9.28 -4.46 -7.37
CA GLY A 220 8.05 -4.46 -6.55
C GLY A 220 6.80 -3.93 -7.26
N LEU A 221 6.98 -3.17 -8.35
CA LEU A 221 5.92 -2.49 -9.10
C LEU A 221 5.74 -3.06 -10.52
N GLU A 222 6.60 -3.99 -10.93
CA GLU A 222 6.60 -4.57 -12.27
C GLU A 222 5.53 -5.65 -12.41
N ASP A 223 4.76 -5.59 -13.50
CA ASP A 223 3.75 -6.59 -13.82
C ASP A 223 4.40 -7.86 -14.39
N ASN A 224 5.39 -7.70 -15.28
CA ASN A 224 6.14 -8.81 -15.87
C ASN A 224 7.47 -9.08 -15.14
N LYS A 225 7.35 -9.56 -13.90
CA LYS A 225 8.50 -9.90 -13.04
C LYS A 225 9.46 -10.94 -13.64
N PRO A 226 9.02 -12.00 -14.35
CA PRO A 226 9.94 -12.97 -14.93
C PRO A 226 10.88 -12.35 -15.98
N GLN A 227 10.35 -11.48 -16.84
CA GLN A 227 11.15 -10.81 -17.87
C GLN A 227 12.15 -9.83 -17.26
N LEU A 228 11.73 -9.07 -16.24
CA LEU A 228 12.60 -8.17 -15.51
C LEU A 228 13.75 -8.92 -14.83
N LEU A 229 13.47 -10.04 -14.16
CA LEU A 229 14.49 -10.86 -13.50
C LEU A 229 15.49 -11.46 -14.49
N LYS A 230 15.03 -11.90 -15.68
CA LYS A 230 15.94 -12.36 -16.75
C LYS A 230 16.86 -11.24 -17.24
N SER A 231 16.32 -10.03 -17.40
CA SER A 231 17.11 -8.84 -17.76
C SER A 231 18.18 -8.53 -16.71
N ILE A 232 17.80 -8.51 -15.43
CA ILE A 232 18.74 -8.30 -14.32
C ILE A 232 19.81 -9.41 -14.29
N SER A 233 19.42 -10.66 -14.53
CA SER A 233 20.37 -11.79 -14.59
C SER A 233 21.42 -11.59 -15.68
N ALA A 234 21.00 -11.18 -16.87
CA ALA A 234 21.91 -10.91 -17.99
C ALA A 234 22.88 -9.76 -17.66
N ASP A 235 22.40 -8.67 -17.05
CA ASP A 235 23.25 -7.57 -16.60
C ASP A 235 24.21 -7.99 -15.48
N VAL A 236 23.80 -8.88 -14.57
CA VAL A 236 24.69 -9.44 -13.53
C VAL A 236 25.81 -10.29 -14.13
N ASP A 237 25.52 -11.10 -15.15
CA ASP A 237 26.54 -11.90 -15.82
C ASP A 237 27.52 -11.03 -16.62
N MET A 238 27.02 -9.98 -17.27
CA MET A 238 27.87 -8.96 -17.90
C MET A 238 28.74 -8.21 -16.87
N LEU A 239 28.21 -7.91 -15.69
CA LEU A 239 28.98 -7.29 -14.61
C LEU A 239 30.12 -8.20 -14.13
N LYS A 240 29.84 -9.50 -13.93
CA LYS A 240 30.87 -10.50 -13.59
C LYS A 240 31.93 -10.58 -14.67
N HIS A 241 31.54 -10.52 -15.94
CA HIS A 241 32.46 -10.52 -17.06
C HIS A 241 33.42 -9.33 -17.02
N TYR A 242 32.91 -8.11 -16.80
CA TYR A 242 33.77 -6.94 -16.64
C TYR A 242 34.71 -7.08 -15.45
N LEU A 243 34.20 -7.49 -14.28
CA LEU A 243 35.02 -7.70 -13.09
C LEU A 243 36.15 -8.70 -13.35
N ALA A 244 35.90 -9.78 -14.08
CA ALA A 244 36.92 -10.77 -14.42
C ALA A 244 38.03 -10.23 -15.34
N GLN A 245 37.77 -9.14 -16.08
CA GLN A 245 38.79 -8.47 -16.89
C GLN A 245 39.68 -7.52 -16.08
N ALA A 246 39.20 -7.01 -14.94
CA ALA A 246 39.93 -6.03 -14.13
C ALA A 246 41.39 -6.41 -13.80
N PRO A 247 41.72 -7.65 -13.40
CA PRO A 247 43.11 -8.01 -13.08
C PRO A 247 44.06 -7.95 -14.28
N ARG A 248 43.53 -7.97 -15.51
CA ARG A 248 44.30 -7.90 -16.76
C ARG A 248 44.55 -6.46 -17.22
N LEU A 249 43.87 -5.49 -16.61
CA LEU A 249 44.07 -4.07 -16.89
C LEU A 249 45.22 -3.55 -16.02
N ASN A 250 46.33 -3.19 -16.66
CA ASN A 250 47.50 -2.64 -15.97
C ASN A 250 47.13 -1.44 -15.10
N GLY A 251 47.55 -1.45 -13.83
CA GLY A 251 47.39 -0.33 -12.89
C GLY A 251 46.11 -0.34 -12.04
N LEU A 252 45.25 -1.36 -12.16
CA LEU A 252 44.00 -1.46 -11.40
C LEU A 252 44.14 -2.32 -10.13
N LYS A 253 44.29 -1.66 -8.97
CA LYS A 253 44.17 -2.31 -7.65
C LYS A 253 42.72 -2.33 -7.20
N LEU A 254 41.90 -3.16 -7.85
CA LEU A 254 40.55 -3.46 -7.40
C LEU A 254 40.59 -4.54 -6.30
N ALA A 255 39.69 -4.45 -5.32
CA ALA A 255 39.41 -5.55 -4.39
C ALA A 255 38.59 -6.64 -5.09
N PHE A 256 39.17 -7.22 -6.15
CA PHE A 256 38.50 -8.08 -7.13
C PHE A 256 37.69 -9.20 -6.48
N GLU A 257 38.30 -9.95 -5.56
CA GLU A 257 37.65 -11.09 -4.89
C GLU A 257 36.39 -10.68 -4.14
N HIS A 258 36.43 -9.54 -3.44
CA HIS A 258 35.28 -9.04 -2.71
C HIS A 258 34.15 -8.56 -3.64
N ARG A 259 34.48 -7.86 -4.74
CA ARG A 259 33.48 -7.41 -5.72
C ARG A 259 32.87 -8.56 -6.50
N ALA A 260 33.68 -9.52 -6.91
CA ALA A 260 33.23 -10.74 -7.56
C ALA A 260 32.32 -11.56 -6.63
N GLY A 261 32.68 -11.67 -5.34
CA GLY A 261 31.84 -12.29 -4.32
C GLY A 261 30.45 -11.66 -4.22
N LEU A 262 30.37 -10.33 -4.11
CA LEU A 262 29.10 -9.60 -4.08
C LEU A 262 28.27 -9.79 -5.37
N ALA A 263 28.91 -9.78 -6.54
CA ALA A 263 28.22 -10.02 -7.82
C ALA A 263 27.70 -11.46 -7.95
N VAL A 264 28.42 -12.45 -7.41
CA VAL A 264 27.98 -13.85 -7.35
C VAL A 264 26.80 -14.02 -6.40
N GLU A 265 26.83 -13.42 -5.22
CA GLU A 265 25.71 -13.42 -4.27
C GLU A 265 24.45 -12.81 -4.89
N LEU A 266 24.60 -11.66 -5.56
CA LEU A 266 23.49 -11.02 -6.27
C LEU A 266 22.91 -11.93 -7.36
N GLY A 267 23.77 -12.61 -8.12
CA GLY A 267 23.34 -13.59 -9.13
C GLY A 267 22.61 -14.80 -8.54
N LYS A 268 23.07 -15.33 -7.40
CA LYS A 268 22.38 -16.43 -6.69
C LYS A 268 20.98 -16.00 -6.25
N LEU A 269 20.84 -14.77 -5.77
CA LEU A 269 19.58 -14.20 -5.32
C LEU A 269 18.60 -14.04 -6.49
N VAL A 270 19.05 -13.44 -7.61
CA VAL A 270 18.23 -13.30 -8.83
C VAL A 270 17.82 -14.68 -9.36
N GLY A 271 18.74 -15.65 -9.40
CA GLY A 271 18.43 -17.02 -9.81
C GLY A 271 17.43 -17.72 -8.88
N GLY A 272 17.50 -17.46 -7.57
CA GLY A 272 16.50 -17.93 -6.60
C GLY A 272 15.11 -17.34 -6.87
N LEU A 273 15.05 -16.05 -7.14
CA LEU A 273 13.81 -15.35 -7.51
C LEU A 273 13.18 -15.89 -8.80
N ILE A 274 13.98 -16.14 -9.84
CA ILE A 274 13.50 -16.72 -11.10
C ILE A 274 12.87 -18.10 -10.86
N ARG A 275 13.51 -18.95 -10.04
CA ARG A 275 12.98 -20.28 -9.72
C ARG A 275 11.66 -20.20 -8.95
N LEU A 276 11.54 -19.28 -8.00
CA LEU A 276 10.30 -19.09 -7.23
C LEU A 276 9.12 -18.67 -8.12
N GLN A 277 9.38 -17.85 -9.15
CA GLN A 277 8.33 -17.43 -10.09
C GLN A 277 7.94 -18.51 -11.10
N GLY A 278 8.82 -19.48 -11.37
CA GLY A 278 8.51 -20.62 -12.24
C GLY A 278 7.72 -21.75 -11.57
N VAL A 279 7.49 -21.66 -10.25
CA VAL A 279 6.82 -22.71 -9.43
C VAL A 279 5.37 -22.33 -9.07
N GLN A 280 4.91 -21.12 -9.40
CA GLN A 280 3.50 -20.75 -9.25
C GLN A 280 2.68 -21.27 -10.44
N PRO A 281 1.61 -22.07 -10.22
CA PRO A 281 0.70 -22.53 -11.26
C PRO A 281 -0.14 -21.40 -11.86
#